data_AF-A0A436QP55-F1
#
_entry.id   AF-A0A436QP55-F1
#
_cell.length_a   1.000
_cell.length_b   1.000
_cell.length_c   1.000
_cell.angle_alpha   90.00
_cell.angle_beta   90.00
_cell.angle_gamma   90.00
#
_symmetry.space_group_name_H-M   'P 1'
#
loop_
_entity.id
_entity.type
_entity.pdbx_description
1 polymer ?
#
loop_
_entity_poly.entity_id
_entity_poly.type
_entity_poly.pdbx_seq_one_letter_code
_entity_poly.pdbx_strand_id
1 'polypeptide(L)'
;MNLRSLPDRKPFLTAALALVTLAALVAAAISAEPRAKDLFGTKKLPAVVPAQSFGFYSKGCFAGGVALPMEGPTWEVMRPSRNRRWGHPAMIALIEKLSRDAVADGWPGLLVGDVSQPRGGPMMTGHASHQIGLDADIWLTPMPKRPLTIAQRESMSATLMVVE
;
A
#
# COMPACT_ATOMS: atom_id res chain seq x y z
N MET A 1 66.37 37.23 20.03
CA MET A 1 65.28 36.47 19.38
C MET A 1 64.30 36.02 20.45
N ASN A 2 63.15 36.66 20.58
CA ASN A 2 62.15 36.31 21.59
C ASN A 2 61.18 35.27 21.00
N LEU A 3 61.29 34.00 21.41
CA LEU A 3 60.27 33.00 21.10
C LEU A 3 59.07 33.23 22.02
N ARG A 4 57.97 33.75 21.46
CA ARG A 4 56.68 33.77 22.14
C ARG A 4 56.10 32.35 22.16
N SER A 5 55.82 31.82 23.35
CA SER A 5 55.12 30.54 23.52
C SER A 5 53.73 30.63 22.89
N LEU A 6 53.39 29.64 22.07
CA LEU A 6 52.06 29.53 21.46
C LEU A 6 51.01 29.21 22.55
N PRO A 7 49.80 29.78 22.45
CA PRO A 7 48.72 29.52 23.41
C PRO A 7 48.23 28.07 23.32
N ASP A 8 47.84 27.51 24.47
CA ASP A 8 47.34 26.14 24.58
C ASP A 8 46.03 25.98 23.78
N ARG A 9 46.06 25.12 22.76
CA ARG A 9 44.93 24.89 21.84
C ARG A 9 43.93 23.87 22.36
N LYS A 10 44.26 23.14 23.44
CA LYS A 10 43.40 22.13 24.07
C LYS A 10 41.98 22.61 24.42
N PRO A 11 41.75 23.80 25.00
CA PRO A 11 40.39 24.28 25.28
C PRO A 11 39.57 24.53 24.01
N PHE A 12 40.20 25.00 22.92
CA PHE A 12 39.52 25.22 21.65
C PHE A 12 39.18 23.91 20.93
N LEU A 13 40.08 22.91 21.01
CA LEU A 13 39.86 21.56 20.48
C LEU A 13 38.75 20.81 21.22
N THR A 14 38.71 20.91 22.56
CA THR A 14 37.66 20.28 23.38
C THR A 14 36.29 20.94 23.17
N ALA A 15 36.23 22.27 23.10
CA ALA A 15 35.00 22.98 22.76
C ALA A 15 34.49 22.62 21.35
N ALA A 16 35.38 22.56 20.35
CA ALA A 16 35.00 22.15 18.99
C ALA A 16 34.47 20.71 18.94
N LEU A 17 35.09 19.78 19.66
CA LEU A 17 34.63 18.39 19.72
C LEU A 17 33.27 18.26 20.43
N ALA A 18 33.03 19.05 21.50
CA ALA A 18 31.75 19.11 22.18
C ALA A 18 30.63 19.68 21.28
N LEU A 19 30.94 20.70 20.47
CA LEU A 19 30.00 21.25 19.49
C LEU A 19 29.67 20.27 18.36
N VAL A 20 30.67 19.55 17.84
CA VAL A 20 30.46 18.54 16.78
C VAL A 20 29.63 17.38 17.29
N THR A 21 29.91 16.89 18.50
CA THR A 21 29.13 15.81 19.12
C THR A 21 27.69 16.25 19.39
N LEU A 22 27.48 17.45 19.94
CA LEU A 22 26.13 17.99 20.16
C LEU A 22 25.35 18.17 18.84
N ALA A 23 25.99 18.68 17.79
CA ALA A 23 25.38 18.82 16.46
C ALA A 23 24.99 17.46 15.86
N ALA A 24 25.81 16.43 16.02
CA ALA A 24 25.50 15.07 15.56
C ALA A 24 24.32 14.44 16.33
N LEU A 25 24.25 14.65 17.65
CA LEU A 25 23.14 14.21 18.49
C LEU A 25 21.82 14.89 18.09
N VAL A 26 21.86 16.20 17.82
CA VAL A 26 20.70 16.96 17.35
C VAL A 26 20.28 16.51 15.95
N ALA A 27 21.21 16.28 15.03
CA ALA A 27 20.91 15.79 13.69
C ALA A 27 20.25 14.39 13.70
N ALA A 28 20.69 13.49 14.57
CA ALA A 28 20.08 12.17 14.74
C ALA A 28 18.64 12.26 15.30
N ALA A 29 18.38 13.19 16.22
CA ALA A 29 17.05 13.41 16.79
C ALA A 29 16.05 14.06 15.82
N ILE A 30 16.53 14.73 14.76
CA ILE A 30 15.70 15.41 13.76
C ILE A 30 15.46 14.52 12.51
N SER A 31 15.98 13.28 12.49
CA SER A 31 15.73 12.39 11.35
C SER A 31 14.23 12.08 11.26
N ALA A 32 13.60 12.41 10.13
CA ALA A 32 12.19 12.14 9.91
C ALA A 32 11.96 10.63 9.77
N GLU A 33 11.05 10.09 10.58
CA GLU A 33 10.64 8.69 10.45
C GLU A 33 10.06 8.43 9.05
N PRO A 34 10.33 7.25 8.44
CA PRO A 34 9.71 6.88 7.18
C PRO A 34 8.19 6.90 7.29
N ARG A 35 7.50 7.43 6.27
CA ARG A 35 6.04 7.43 6.26
C ARG A 35 5.55 5.99 6.15
N ALA A 36 4.48 5.66 6.86
CA ALA A 36 3.87 4.33 6.78
C ALA A 36 3.55 3.92 5.34
N LYS A 37 3.06 4.85 4.49
CA LYS A 37 2.73 4.55 3.09
C LYS A 37 3.96 4.03 2.32
N ASP A 38 5.14 4.59 2.61
CA ASP A 38 6.40 4.23 1.96
C ASP A 38 6.86 2.83 2.42
N LEU A 39 6.67 2.52 3.70
CA LEU A 39 7.01 1.22 4.28
C LEU A 39 6.08 0.09 3.80
N PHE A 40 4.78 0.35 3.71
CA PHE A 40 3.79 -0.65 3.28
C PHE A 40 3.79 -0.83 1.76
N GLY A 41 3.83 0.25 0.98
CA GLY A 41 3.74 0.16 -0.48
C GLY A 41 4.98 -0.40 -1.19
N THR A 42 6.10 -0.55 -0.48
CA THR A 42 7.28 -1.27 -1.00
C THR A 42 7.16 -2.79 -0.87
N LYS A 43 6.24 -3.30 -0.06
CA LYS A 43 6.07 -4.76 0.13
C LYS A 43 5.39 -5.36 -1.09
N LYS A 44 6.01 -6.40 -1.65
CA LYS A 44 5.51 -7.10 -2.85
C LYS A 44 4.67 -8.33 -2.54
N LEU A 45 4.86 -8.92 -1.36
CA LEU A 45 4.21 -10.15 -0.93
C LEU A 45 3.67 -10.03 0.51
N PRO A 46 2.63 -10.82 0.85
CA PRO A 46 2.04 -10.82 2.18
C PRO A 46 3.02 -11.37 3.22
N ALA A 47 2.68 -11.18 4.50
CA ALA A 47 3.36 -11.88 5.57
C ALA A 47 2.84 -13.33 5.64
N VAL A 48 3.76 -14.31 5.79
CA VAL A 48 3.43 -15.74 5.90
C VAL A 48 3.11 -16.07 7.36
N VAL A 49 1.91 -15.66 7.78
CA VAL A 49 1.36 -15.86 9.13
C VAL A 49 -0.16 -16.05 9.01
N PRO A 50 -0.87 -16.48 10.07
CA PRO A 50 -2.33 -16.51 10.06
C PRO A 50 -2.95 -15.15 9.71
N ALA A 51 -4.09 -15.18 9.02
CA ALA A 51 -4.77 -13.97 8.59
C ALA A 51 -5.30 -13.19 9.80
N GLN A 52 -4.97 -11.90 9.85
CA GLN A 52 -5.45 -10.99 10.89
C GLN A 52 -5.44 -9.55 10.40
N SER A 53 -6.55 -8.86 10.63
CA SER A 53 -6.72 -7.42 10.40
C SER A 53 -6.46 -6.66 11.70
N PHE A 54 -5.76 -5.52 11.61
CA PHE A 54 -5.39 -4.70 12.75
C PHE A 54 -5.84 -3.26 12.55
N GLY A 55 -6.48 -2.68 13.56
CA GLY A 55 -6.90 -1.28 13.55
C GLY A 55 -8.20 -1.05 12.76
N PHE A 56 -8.27 0.09 12.07
CA PHE A 56 -9.46 0.52 11.33
C PHE A 56 -9.16 0.64 9.84
N TYR A 57 -10.20 0.65 9.00
CA TYR A 57 -10.12 0.65 7.53
C TYR A 57 -9.14 1.67 6.94
N SER A 58 -9.03 2.87 7.54
CA SER A 58 -8.16 3.97 7.12
C SER A 58 -6.97 4.25 8.07
N LYS A 59 -6.76 3.40 9.07
CA LYS A 59 -5.64 3.50 10.01
C LYS A 59 -5.34 2.12 10.57
N GLY A 60 -4.78 1.26 9.73
CA GLY A 60 -4.60 -0.15 10.05
C GLY A 60 -3.61 -0.86 9.14
N CYS A 61 -3.46 -2.16 9.35
CA CYS A 61 -2.73 -3.06 8.48
C CYS A 61 -3.35 -4.47 8.55
N PHE A 62 -2.86 -5.40 7.75
CA PHE A 62 -3.21 -6.81 7.93
C PHE A 62 -2.05 -7.73 7.58
N ALA A 63 -2.13 -8.96 8.06
CA ALA A 63 -1.18 -10.03 7.80
C ALA A 63 -1.91 -11.29 7.30
N GLY A 64 -1.17 -12.26 6.77
CA GLY A 64 -1.74 -13.51 6.24
C GLY A 64 -2.67 -13.31 5.05
N GLY A 65 -2.41 -12.27 4.25
CA GLY A 65 -3.24 -11.94 3.09
C GLY A 65 -3.15 -12.96 1.97
N VAL A 66 -4.30 -13.20 1.33
CA VAL A 66 -4.39 -14.02 0.12
C VAL A 66 -4.73 -13.13 -1.07
N ALA A 67 -4.24 -13.53 -2.23
CA ALA A 67 -4.47 -12.77 -3.45
C ALA A 67 -5.70 -13.30 -4.18
N LEU A 68 -6.61 -12.42 -4.59
CA LEU A 68 -7.61 -12.78 -5.59
C LEU A 68 -6.89 -13.16 -6.89
N PRO A 69 -7.17 -14.33 -7.50
CA PRO A 69 -6.60 -14.66 -8.82
C PRO A 69 -6.80 -13.54 -9.83
N MET A 70 -5.81 -13.33 -10.72
CA MET A 70 -5.84 -12.23 -11.71
C MET A 70 -7.08 -12.28 -12.61
N GLU A 71 -7.62 -13.47 -12.80
CA GLU A 71 -8.86 -13.76 -13.50
C GLU A 71 -9.50 -15.01 -12.90
N GLY A 72 -10.82 -15.08 -13.00
CA GLY A 72 -11.62 -16.25 -12.69
C GLY A 72 -12.78 -16.37 -13.66
N PRO A 73 -13.63 -17.41 -13.53
CA PRO A 73 -14.72 -17.66 -14.48
C PRO A 73 -15.72 -16.49 -14.59
N THR A 74 -15.82 -15.68 -13.54
CA THR A 74 -16.84 -14.63 -13.38
C THR A 74 -16.25 -13.29 -12.93
N TRP A 75 -14.92 -13.10 -13.00
CA TRP A 75 -14.27 -11.83 -12.69
C TRP A 75 -12.91 -11.62 -13.37
N GLU A 76 -12.50 -10.36 -13.49
CA GLU A 76 -11.16 -9.94 -13.90
C GLU A 76 -10.62 -8.84 -12.97
N VAL A 77 -9.34 -8.92 -12.59
CA VAL A 77 -8.67 -7.89 -11.77
C VAL A 77 -8.20 -6.73 -12.63
N MET A 78 -8.59 -5.52 -12.25
CA MET A 78 -8.24 -4.26 -12.90
C MET A 78 -7.00 -3.62 -12.26
N ARG A 79 -6.25 -2.86 -13.05
CA ARG A 79 -4.95 -2.26 -12.64
C ARG A 79 -3.97 -3.25 -11.97
N PRO A 80 -3.71 -4.47 -12.52
CA PRO A 80 -2.82 -5.45 -11.90
C PRO A 80 -1.46 -4.90 -11.43
N SER A 81 -0.88 -3.95 -12.16
CA SER A 81 0.41 -3.31 -11.87
C SER A 81 0.49 -2.64 -10.50
N ARG A 82 -0.66 -2.21 -9.95
CA ARG A 82 -0.72 -1.59 -8.61
C ARG A 82 -0.43 -2.58 -7.47
N ASN A 83 -0.52 -3.89 -7.73
CA ASN A 83 -0.35 -4.94 -6.73
C ASN A 83 -1.31 -4.80 -5.53
N ARG A 84 -2.59 -4.54 -5.80
CA ARG A 84 -3.64 -4.26 -4.79
C ARG A 84 -4.74 -5.32 -4.70
N ARG A 85 -4.51 -6.52 -5.23
CA ARG A 85 -5.48 -7.64 -5.23
C ARG A 85 -5.44 -8.52 -3.96
N TRP A 86 -4.85 -8.02 -2.87
CA TRP A 86 -4.62 -8.79 -1.65
C TRP A 86 -5.68 -8.45 -0.61
N GLY A 87 -6.19 -9.45 0.09
CA GLY A 87 -7.20 -9.25 1.12
C GLY A 87 -7.16 -10.31 2.21
N HIS A 88 -7.95 -10.09 3.26
CA HIS A 88 -8.27 -11.12 4.23
C HIS A 88 -8.97 -12.28 3.51
N PRO A 89 -8.75 -13.56 3.88
CA PRO A 89 -9.39 -14.70 3.20
C PRO A 89 -10.91 -14.59 3.08
N ALA A 90 -11.57 -14.06 4.12
CA ALA A 90 -13.01 -13.79 4.10
C ALA A 90 -13.44 -12.76 3.03
N MET A 91 -12.63 -11.72 2.80
CA MET A 91 -12.90 -10.72 1.75
C MET A 91 -12.72 -11.34 0.36
N ILE A 92 -11.67 -12.12 0.13
CA ILE A 92 -11.47 -12.79 -1.15
C ILE A 92 -12.60 -13.78 -1.44
N ALA A 93 -13.00 -14.57 -0.44
CA ALA A 93 -14.15 -15.46 -0.56
C ALA A 93 -15.47 -14.71 -0.84
N LEU A 94 -15.66 -13.52 -0.25
CA LEU A 94 -16.81 -12.66 -0.51
C LEU A 94 -16.81 -12.17 -1.96
N ILE A 95 -15.67 -11.69 -2.49
CA ILE A 95 -15.56 -11.24 -3.89
C ILE A 95 -15.88 -12.39 -4.86
N GLU A 96 -15.30 -13.57 -4.62
CA GLU A 96 -15.56 -14.74 -5.44
C GLU A 96 -17.04 -15.14 -5.41
N LYS A 97 -17.67 -15.14 -4.22
CA LYS A 97 -19.10 -15.40 -4.07
C LYS A 97 -19.94 -14.36 -4.81
N LEU A 98 -19.69 -13.08 -4.57
CA LEU A 98 -20.39 -11.97 -5.22
C LEU A 98 -20.29 -12.07 -6.73
N SER A 99 -19.15 -12.50 -7.27
CA SER A 99 -18.97 -12.65 -8.71
C SER A 99 -19.86 -13.73 -9.33
N ARG A 100 -20.09 -14.83 -8.61
CA ARG A 100 -20.99 -15.90 -9.05
C ARG A 100 -22.45 -15.50 -8.90
N ASP A 101 -22.79 -14.86 -7.78
CA ASP A 101 -24.15 -14.36 -7.52
C ASP A 101 -24.55 -13.33 -8.60
N ALA A 102 -23.67 -12.39 -8.93
CA ALA A 102 -23.91 -11.40 -9.97
C ALA A 102 -24.24 -12.06 -11.32
N VAL A 103 -23.53 -13.13 -11.70
CA VAL A 103 -23.84 -13.90 -12.91
C VAL A 103 -25.16 -14.63 -12.81
N ALA A 104 -25.51 -15.19 -11.66
CA ALA A 104 -26.81 -15.81 -11.44
C ALA A 104 -27.97 -14.80 -11.58
N ASP A 105 -27.73 -13.54 -11.20
CA ASP A 105 -28.69 -12.43 -11.33
C ASP A 105 -28.68 -11.78 -12.74
N GLY A 106 -27.86 -12.27 -13.67
CA GLY A 106 -27.80 -11.79 -15.06
C GLY A 106 -26.77 -10.69 -15.34
N TRP A 107 -25.97 -10.28 -14.35
CA TRP A 107 -24.84 -9.38 -14.56
C TRP A 107 -23.64 -10.16 -15.15
N PRO A 108 -22.88 -9.64 -16.14
CA PRO A 108 -21.96 -10.48 -16.92
C PRO A 108 -20.65 -10.87 -16.22
N GLY A 109 -20.52 -10.65 -14.90
CA GLY A 109 -19.30 -10.83 -14.12
C GLY A 109 -18.73 -9.53 -13.57
N LEU A 110 -17.66 -9.61 -12.79
CA LEU A 110 -17.10 -8.46 -12.06
C LEU A 110 -15.76 -7.99 -12.62
N LEU A 111 -15.61 -6.68 -12.79
CA LEU A 111 -14.31 -6.04 -12.91
C LEU A 111 -13.91 -5.53 -11.51
N VAL A 112 -12.90 -6.14 -10.91
CA VAL A 112 -12.50 -5.91 -9.51
C VAL A 112 -11.32 -4.94 -9.47
N GLY A 113 -11.46 -3.82 -8.76
CA GLY A 113 -10.44 -2.79 -8.58
C GLY A 113 -9.50 -3.07 -7.40
N ASP A 114 -9.19 -2.03 -6.63
CA ASP A 114 -8.26 -2.14 -5.50
C ASP A 114 -8.94 -2.88 -4.32
N VAL A 115 -8.26 -3.86 -3.75
CA VAL A 115 -8.64 -4.55 -2.50
C VAL A 115 -7.77 -4.03 -1.35
N SER A 116 -6.50 -4.43 -1.30
CA SER A 116 -5.49 -3.88 -0.40
C SER A 116 -4.08 -4.22 -0.91
N GLN A 117 -3.08 -3.50 -0.42
CA GLN A 117 -1.66 -3.85 -0.63
C GLN A 117 -1.34 -5.20 0.06
N PRO A 118 -0.20 -5.88 -0.24
CA PRO A 118 0.07 -7.22 0.28
C PRO A 118 0.08 -7.35 1.80
N ARG A 119 0.37 -6.26 2.52
CA ARG A 119 0.35 -6.19 3.99
C ARG A 119 -0.56 -5.08 4.51
N GLY A 120 -1.48 -4.60 3.66
CA GLY A 120 -2.36 -3.49 4.00
C GLY A 120 -1.64 -2.17 4.13
N GLY A 121 -2.04 -1.38 5.13
CA GLY A 121 -1.46 -0.06 5.39
C GLY A 121 -1.88 1.00 4.36
N PRO A 122 -1.56 2.27 4.64
CA PRO A 122 -1.93 3.38 3.76
C PRO A 122 -1.32 3.21 2.37
N MET A 123 -2.14 3.44 1.35
CA MET A 123 -1.73 3.32 -0.04
C MET A 123 -0.83 4.47 -0.47
N MET A 124 0.06 4.19 -1.42
CA MET A 124 0.89 5.23 -2.05
C MET A 124 0.05 6.32 -2.74
N THR A 125 -1.10 5.93 -3.30
CA THR A 125 -2.01 6.78 -4.06
C THR A 125 -3.44 6.28 -3.95
N GLY A 126 -4.42 7.18 -4.15
CA GLY A 126 -5.84 6.82 -4.21
C GLY A 126 -6.49 6.80 -2.84
N HIS A 127 -6.98 5.64 -2.42
CA HIS A 127 -7.92 5.46 -1.31
C HIS A 127 -7.32 5.81 0.05
N ALA A 128 -8.14 6.37 0.92
CA ALA A 128 -7.80 6.58 2.34
C ALA A 128 -7.95 5.29 3.17
N SER A 129 -8.90 4.40 2.80
CA SER A 129 -9.13 3.09 3.40
C SER A 129 -8.31 1.98 2.71
N HIS A 130 -8.81 0.74 2.62
CA HIS A 130 -8.14 -0.41 2.01
C HIS A 130 -6.86 -0.83 2.74
N GLN A 131 -6.79 -0.54 4.04
CA GLN A 131 -5.59 -0.81 4.82
C GLN A 131 -5.63 -2.16 5.55
N ILE A 132 -6.80 -2.75 5.73
CA ILE A 132 -6.96 -3.94 6.59
C ILE A 132 -7.42 -5.21 5.87
N GLY A 133 -7.41 -5.21 4.53
CA GLY A 133 -7.79 -6.39 3.74
C GLY A 133 -9.30 -6.67 3.74
N LEU A 134 -10.13 -5.70 4.10
CA LEU A 134 -11.60 -5.82 4.23
C LEU A 134 -12.36 -4.74 3.43
N ASP A 135 -11.71 -4.10 2.47
CA ASP A 135 -12.33 -3.22 1.48
C ASP A 135 -12.05 -3.78 0.08
N ALA A 136 -12.98 -3.57 -0.86
CA ALA A 136 -12.80 -3.92 -2.26
C ALA A 136 -13.61 -3.01 -3.17
N ASP A 137 -12.97 -2.47 -4.20
CA ASP A 137 -13.69 -1.72 -5.24
C ASP A 137 -14.24 -2.67 -6.30
N ILE A 138 -15.53 -2.55 -6.61
CA ILE A 138 -16.19 -3.28 -7.70
C ILE A 138 -16.65 -2.25 -8.72
N TRP A 139 -16.21 -2.39 -9.97
CA TRP A 139 -16.65 -1.47 -11.02
C TRP A 139 -18.08 -1.79 -11.45
N LEU A 140 -18.89 -0.75 -11.62
CA LEU A 140 -20.24 -0.85 -12.20
C LEU A 140 -20.21 -0.92 -13.74
N THR A 141 -19.02 -0.92 -14.34
CA THR A 141 -18.85 -1.23 -15.77
C THR A 141 -19.06 -2.73 -15.99
N PRO A 142 -19.98 -3.14 -16.88
CA PRO A 142 -20.19 -4.55 -17.19
C PRO A 142 -18.92 -5.22 -17.71
N MET A 143 -18.60 -6.39 -17.19
CA MET A 143 -17.50 -7.21 -17.70
C MET A 143 -17.78 -7.61 -19.17
N PRO A 144 -16.83 -7.44 -20.10
CA PRO A 144 -17.02 -7.82 -21.49
C PRO A 144 -17.08 -9.35 -21.65
N LYS A 145 -17.79 -9.81 -22.69
CA LYS A 145 -17.90 -11.27 -23.00
C LYS A 145 -16.57 -11.92 -23.40
N ARG A 146 -15.56 -11.13 -23.75
CA ARG A 146 -14.21 -11.60 -24.06
C ARG A 146 -13.27 -11.20 -22.93
N PRO A 147 -12.24 -12.01 -22.63
CA PRO A 147 -11.20 -11.61 -21.69
C PRO A 147 -10.54 -10.29 -22.10
N LEU A 148 -10.26 -9.43 -21.12
CA LEU A 148 -9.43 -8.25 -21.34
C LEU A 148 -7.94 -8.65 -21.33
N THR A 149 -7.15 -8.03 -22.20
CA THR A 149 -5.69 -8.12 -22.10
C THR A 149 -5.20 -7.32 -20.90
N ILE A 150 -4.01 -7.63 -20.37
CA ILE A 150 -3.41 -6.85 -19.27
C ILE A 150 -3.35 -5.35 -19.62
N ALA A 151 -2.93 -4.99 -20.83
CA ALA A 151 -2.89 -3.59 -21.27
C ALA A 151 -4.26 -2.90 -21.24
N GLN A 152 -5.34 -3.64 -21.54
CA GLN A 152 -6.71 -3.13 -21.41
C GLN A 152 -7.10 -2.97 -19.93
N ARG A 153 -6.78 -3.95 -19.07
CA ARG A 153 -7.04 -3.87 -17.62
C ARG A 153 -6.29 -2.70 -16.94
N GLU A 154 -5.15 -2.30 -17.49
CA GLU A 154 -4.38 -1.13 -17.02
C GLU A 154 -4.94 0.23 -17.48
N SER A 155 -5.52 0.31 -18.67
CA SER A 155 -5.88 1.60 -19.29
C SER A 155 -7.38 1.90 -19.34
N MET A 156 -8.24 0.88 -19.36
CA MET A 156 -9.70 1.03 -19.39
C MET A 156 -10.20 1.83 -18.18
N SER A 157 -11.15 2.75 -18.33
CA SER A 157 -11.74 3.48 -17.19
C SER A 157 -13.07 2.87 -16.77
N ALA A 158 -13.41 3.02 -15.49
CA ALA A 158 -14.76 2.72 -15.01
C ALA A 158 -15.77 3.70 -15.61
N THR A 159 -17.00 3.24 -15.79
CA THR A 159 -18.13 4.04 -16.27
C THR A 159 -18.51 5.03 -15.19
N LEU A 160 -18.58 6.32 -15.55
CA LEU A 160 -19.13 7.34 -14.66
C LEU A 160 -20.65 7.16 -14.61
N MET A 161 -21.16 6.79 -13.43
CA MET A 161 -22.59 6.50 -13.24
C MET A 161 -23.41 7.73 -12.82
N VAL A 162 -22.74 8.82 -12.45
CA VAL A 162 -23.35 10.04 -11.93
C VAL A 162 -23.17 11.13 -12.97
N VAL A 163 -24.24 11.88 -13.25
CA VAL A 163 -24.15 13.07 -14.11
C VAL A 163 -23.40 14.18 -13.37
N GLU A 164 -22.51 14.87 -14.07
CA GLU A 164 -21.83 16.07 -13.54
C GLU A 164 -22.78 17.27 -13.47
#